data_AF-A0A958B4E2-F1
#
_entry.id   AF-A0A958B4E2-F1
#
_cell.length_a   1.000
_cell.length_b   1.000
_cell.length_c   1.000
_cell.angle_alpha   90.00
_cell.angle_beta   90.00
_cell.angle_gamma   90.00
#
_symmetry.space_group_name_H-M   'P 1'
#
loop_
_entity.id
_entity.type
_entity.pdbx_description
1 polymer ?
#
loop_
_entity_poly.entity_id
_entity_poly.type
_entity_poly.pdbx_seq_one_letter_code
_entity_poly.pdbx_strand_id
1 'polypeptide(L)'
;MEIRPLADHAEYHAVERLQAEVWTLPDVEIVPLHMLITAAKNGGLLLGAFDGDLLAGFVFGFPGLTAEGRLKHCSHMAGVHP
;
A
#
# COMPACT_ATOMS: atom_id res chain seq x y z
N MET A 1 12.86 -13.25 -1.18
CA MET A 1 12.46 -11.83 -1.10
C MET A 1 12.44 -11.17 -2.48
N GLU A 2 11.26 -10.79 -2.96
CA GLU A 2 11.01 -10.05 -4.21
C GLU A 2 10.19 -8.78 -3.90
N ILE A 3 10.52 -7.64 -4.50
CA ILE A 3 9.73 -6.41 -4.39
C ILE A 3 9.04 -6.15 -5.73
N ARG A 4 7.70 -6.12 -5.74
CA ARG A 4 6.92 -5.93 -6.96
C ARG A 4 5.55 -5.29 -6.72
N PRO A 5 4.90 -4.75 -7.76
CA PRO A 5 3.50 -4.38 -7.71
C PRO A 5 2.60 -5.59 -7.40
N LEU A 6 1.40 -5.30 -6.89
CA LEU A 6 0.44 -6.35 -6.59
C LEU A 6 -0.26 -6.81 -7.86
N ALA A 7 -0.42 -8.11 -8.01
CA ALA A 7 -0.91 -8.77 -9.22
C ALA A 7 -2.43 -8.90 -9.24
N ASP A 8 -3.07 -9.18 -8.10
CA ASP A 8 -4.50 -9.48 -8.01
C ASP A 8 -5.14 -9.02 -6.70
N HIS A 9 -6.47 -9.11 -6.64
CA HIS A 9 -7.26 -8.70 -5.48
C HIS A 9 -6.88 -9.44 -4.19
N ALA A 10 -6.40 -10.68 -4.26
CA ALA A 10 -6.00 -11.43 -3.06
C ALA A 10 -4.76 -10.79 -2.42
N GLU A 11 -3.81 -10.33 -3.23
CA GLU A 11 -2.65 -9.57 -2.75
C GLU A 11 -3.03 -8.20 -2.19
N TYR A 12 -3.98 -7.48 -2.81
CA TYR A 12 -4.47 -6.23 -2.21
C TYR A 12 -5.17 -6.45 -0.86
N HIS A 13 -5.98 -7.51 -0.74
CA HIS A 13 -6.56 -7.89 0.54
C HIS A 13 -5.49 -8.33 1.56
N ALA A 14 -4.36 -8.88 1.11
CA ALA A 14 -3.23 -9.16 1.99
C ALA A 14 -2.63 -7.87 2.57
N VAL A 15 -2.58 -6.78 1.79
CA VAL A 15 -2.19 -5.46 2.31
C VAL A 15 -3.20 -4.94 3.34
N GLU A 16 -4.51 -5.08 3.14
CA GLU A 16 -5.52 -4.69 4.15
C GLU A 16 -5.33 -5.44 5.48
N ARG A 17 -5.09 -6.76 5.42
CA ARG A 17 -4.80 -7.56 6.63
C ARG A 17 -3.51 -7.11 7.30
N LEU A 18 -2.45 -6.91 6.52
CA LEU A 18 -1.16 -6.50 7.07
C LEU A 18 -1.21 -5.09 7.68
N GLN A 19 -2.03 -4.17 7.14
CA GLN A 19 -2.31 -2.88 7.79
C GLN A 19 -2.90 -3.06 9.20
N ALA A 20 -3.91 -3.92 9.34
CA ALA A 20 -4.53 -4.20 10.63
C ALA A 20 -3.53 -4.83 11.61
N GLU A 21 -2.72 -5.78 11.14
CA GLU A 21 -1.76 -6.51 11.96
C GLU A 21 -0.61 -5.62 12.46
N VAL A 22 0.01 -4.84 11.57
CA VAL A 22 1.19 -4.02 11.91
C VAL A 22 0.85 -2.89 12.87
N TRP A 23 -0.30 -2.24 12.70
CA TRP A 23 -0.66 -1.05 13.47
C TRP A 23 -1.82 -1.27 14.46
N THR A 24 -2.40 -2.47 14.53
CA THR A 24 -3.58 -2.77 15.38
C THR A 24 -4.72 -1.78 15.12
N LEU A 25 -4.95 -1.44 13.86
CA LEU A 25 -5.91 -0.41 13.46
C LEU A 25 -7.35 -0.94 13.55
N PRO A 26 -8.33 -0.09 13.91
CA PRO A 26 -9.73 -0.39 13.67
C PRO A 26 -10.02 -0.41 12.16
N ASP A 27 -11.05 -1.17 11.74
CA ASP A 27 -11.41 -1.33 10.33
C ASP A 27 -11.59 0.00 9.56
N VAL A 28 -12.05 1.05 10.25
CA VAL A 28 -12.27 2.39 9.67
C VAL A 28 -10.97 3.10 9.27
N GLU A 29 -9.84 2.71 9.85
CA GLU A 29 -8.52 3.30 9.56
C GLU A 29 -7.70 2.49 8.54
N ILE A 30 -8.18 1.31 8.14
CA ILE A 30 -7.57 0.54 7.06
C ILE A 30 -7.84 1.26 5.74
N VAL A 31 -6.80 1.50 4.94
CA VAL A 31 -6.96 2.02 3.59
C VAL A 31 -7.65 0.94 2.75
N PRO A 32 -8.88 1.18 2.27
CA PRO A 32 -9.68 0.12 1.68
C PRO A 32 -9.20 -0.25 0.28
N LEU A 33 -9.49 -1.48 -0.12
CA LEU A 33 -9.16 -2.10 -1.41
C LEU A 33 -9.32 -1.16 -2.60
N HIS A 34 -10.48 -0.51 -2.70
CA HIS A 34 -10.80 0.36 -3.84
C HIS A 34 -9.88 1.59 -3.90
N MET A 35 -9.41 2.11 -2.77
CA MET A 35 -8.46 3.22 -2.72
C MET A 35 -7.06 2.77 -3.11
N LEU A 36 -6.61 1.61 -2.62
CA LEU A 36 -5.33 1.01 -2.99
C LEU A 36 -5.25 0.77 -4.51
N ILE A 37 -6.28 0.15 -5.09
CA ILE A 37 -6.37 -0.10 -6.53
C ILE A 37 -6.42 1.21 -7.31
N THR A 38 -7.24 2.17 -6.87
CA THR A 38 -7.38 3.46 -7.56
C THR A 38 -6.04 4.19 -7.59
N ALA A 39 -5.34 4.29 -6.48
CA ALA A 39 -4.03 4.92 -6.45
C ALA A 39 -3.01 4.18 -7.34
N ALA A 40 -2.86 2.85 -7.19
CA ALA A 40 -1.91 2.05 -7.97
C ALA A 40 -2.14 2.14 -9.49
N LYS A 41 -3.41 2.27 -9.93
CA LYS A 41 -3.75 2.41 -11.36
C LYS A 41 -3.65 3.83 -11.91
N ASN A 42 -3.58 4.86 -11.06
CA ASN A 42 -3.63 6.27 -11.46
C ASN A 42 -2.34 7.03 -11.10
N GLY A 43 -1.19 6.36 -11.20
CA GLY A 43 0.13 6.97 -10.98
C GLY A 43 0.64 6.92 -9.54
N GLY A 44 -0.12 6.31 -8.64
CA GLY A 44 0.34 5.93 -7.30
C GLY A 44 1.22 4.70 -7.30
N LEU A 45 1.84 4.46 -6.15
CA LEU A 45 2.76 3.38 -5.89
C LEU A 45 2.16 2.49 -4.80
N LEU A 46 2.00 1.21 -5.13
CA LEU A 46 1.79 0.15 -4.14
C LEU A 46 2.72 -1.01 -4.50
N LEU A 47 3.71 -1.27 -3.65
CA LEU A 47 4.63 -2.39 -3.81
C LEU A 47 4.54 -3.29 -2.59
N GLY A 48 4.54 -4.60 -2.82
CA GLY A 48 4.71 -5.61 -1.78
C GLY A 48 6.15 -6.14 -1.77
N ALA A 49 6.65 -6.47 -0.58
CA ALA A 49 7.82 -7.30 -0.36
C ALA A 49 7.34 -8.72 -0.10
N PHE A 50 7.66 -9.64 -0.99
CA PHE A 50 7.19 -11.01 -0.99
C PHE A 50 8.31 -11.99 -0.64
N ASP A 51 8.07 -12.88 0.32
CA ASP A 51 8.91 -14.04 0.58
C ASP A 51 8.17 -15.32 0.15
N GLY A 52 8.36 -15.71 -1.12
CA GLY A 52 7.48 -16.66 -1.79
C GLY A 52 6.10 -16.05 -1.99
N ASP A 53 5.05 -16.74 -1.54
CA ASP A 53 3.67 -16.26 -1.62
C ASP A 53 3.27 -15.37 -0.42
N LEU A 54 4.16 -15.23 0.58
CA LEU A 54 3.88 -14.43 1.78
C LEU A 54 4.22 -12.95 1.53
N LEU A 55 3.25 -12.07 1.76
CA LEU A 55 3.48 -10.64 1.82
C LEU A 55 4.15 -10.29 3.17
N ALA A 56 5.46 -10.09 3.15
CA ALA A 56 6.27 -9.74 4.32
C ALA A 56 6.26 -8.22 4.62
N GLY A 57 5.85 -7.39 3.66
CA GLY A 57 5.78 -5.94 3.83
C GLY A 57 5.17 -5.24 2.63
N PHE A 58 4.86 -3.95 2.76
CA PHE A 58 4.38 -3.13 1.66
C PHE A 58 4.75 -1.65 1.84
N VAL A 59 4.74 -0.92 0.74
CA VAL A 59 4.78 0.55 0.72
C VAL A 59 3.66 1.09 -0.15
N PHE A 60 3.00 2.14 0.31
CA PHE A 60 1.89 2.80 -0.34
C PHE A 60 2.08 4.32 -0.37
N GLY A 61 1.92 4.92 -1.55
CA GLY A 61 1.92 6.37 -1.73
C GLY A 61 1.31 6.78 -3.07
N PHE A 62 1.11 8.08 -3.27
CA PHE A 62 0.45 8.60 -4.49
C PHE A 62 0.95 9.99 -4.87
N PRO A 63 0.75 10.44 -6.13
CA PRO A 63 1.04 11.80 -6.53
C PRO A 63 0.15 12.78 -5.78
N GLY A 64 0.76 13.84 -5.26
CA GLY A 64 0.04 15.01 -4.75
C GLY A 64 0.71 16.28 -5.23
N LEU A 65 0.27 17.41 -4.69
CA LEU A 65 0.82 18.73 -4.99
C LEU A 65 1.39 19.38 -3.73
N THR A 66 2.46 20.16 -3.88
CA THR A 66 2.86 21.15 -2.87
C THR A 66 1.88 22.31 -2.85
N ALA A 67 1.97 23.20 -1.84
CA ALA A 67 1.12 24.40 -1.79
C ALA A 67 1.32 25.30 -3.03
N GLU A 68 2.52 25.27 -3.63
CA GLU A 68 2.88 26.00 -4.85
C GLU A 68 2.51 25.24 -6.14
N GLY A 69 1.78 24.12 -6.05
CA GLY A 69 1.31 23.36 -7.21
C GLY A 69 2.36 22.45 -7.86
N ARG A 70 3.50 22.18 -7.22
CA ARG A 70 4.51 21.25 -7.76
C ARG A 70 4.14 19.81 -7.45
N LEU A 71 4.40 18.88 -8.37
CA LEU A 71 4.23 17.45 -8.13
C LEU A 71 5.12 17.00 -6.96
N LYS A 72 4.55 16.19 -6.07
CA LYS A 72 5.27 15.51 -4.99
C LYS A 72 4.78 14.07 -4.85
N HIS A 73 5.62 13.22 -4.30
CA HIS A 73 5.19 11.91 -3.82
C HIS A 73 4.66 12.05 -2.39
N CYS A 74 3.37 11.76 -2.19
CA CYS A 74 2.77 11.61 -0.87
C CYS A 74 2.99 10.18 -0.41
N SER A 75 3.99 9.96 0.45
CA SER A 75 4.12 8.71 1.20
C SER A 75 2.96 8.60 2.17
N HIS A 76 2.25 7.46 2.18
CA HIS A 76 1.12 7.24 3.07
C HIS A 76 1.37 6.11 4.07
N MET A 77 1.82 4.93 3.63
CA MET A 77 2.08 3.80 4.55
C MET A 77 3.33 3.02 4.14
N ALA A 78 4.04 2.49 5.13
CA ALA A 78 5.10 1.51 4.96
C ALA A 78 5.01 0.52 6.13
N GLY A 79 4.65 -0.72 5.85
CA GLY A 79 4.41 -1.76 6.85
C GLY A 79 5.28 -2.98 6.58
N VAL A 80 5.80 -3.58 7.65
CA VAL A 80 6.57 -4.83 7.59
C VAL A 80 5.98 -5.75 8.64
N HIS A 81 5.75 -7.01 8.28
CA HIS A 81 5.30 -8.02 9.21
C HIS A 81 6.31 -8.14 10.37
N PRO A 82 5.85 -8.20 11.64
CA PRO A 82 6.72 -8.34 12.82
C PRO A 82 7.59 -9.60 12.80
#